data_AF-A0A382MB94-F1
#
_entry.id   AF-A0A382MB94-F1
#
_cell.length_a   1.000
_cell.length_b   1.000
_cell.length_c   1.000
_cell.angle_alpha   90.00
_cell.angle_beta   90.00
_cell.angle_gamma   90.00
#
_symmetry.space_group_name_H-M   'P 1'
#
loop_
_entity.id
_entity.type
_entity.pdbx_description
1 polymer ?
#
loop_
_entity_poly.entity_id
_entity_poly.type
_entity_poly.pdbx_seq_one_letter_code
_entity_poly.pdbx_strand_id
1 'polypeptide(L)'
;VTNLQYKEFVQVTGHRSPSHWRNNTFPDARLADHPVVNVSWDDAKAYCDWVQKRLPSEAEWERAALDDGRDEYAWRGSSNADYANFDNPDGKTSPVDRYPNGKSGLGAWDMCGNVSEWVNDWYDDKYYQTSP
;
A
#
# COMPACT_ATOMS: atom_id res chain seq x y z
N VAL A 1 2.35 -2.18 -4.32
CA VAL A 1 2.78 -3.42 -5.01
C VAL A 1 1.56 -4.13 -5.54
N THR A 2 1.50 -4.48 -6.83
CA THR A 2 0.31 -5.13 -7.42
C THR A 2 0.34 -6.65 -7.29
N ASN A 3 -0.81 -7.31 -7.49
CA ASN A 3 -0.90 -8.77 -7.51
C ASN A 3 0.01 -9.38 -8.59
N LEU A 4 0.11 -8.74 -9.77
CA LEU A 4 0.99 -9.22 -10.84
C LEU A 4 2.47 -9.17 -10.43
N GLN A 5 2.91 -8.07 -9.84
CA GLN A 5 4.28 -7.91 -9.35
C GLN A 5 4.60 -8.92 -8.24
N TYR A 6 3.70 -9.10 -7.27
CA TYR A 6 3.89 -10.06 -6.19
C TYR A 6 3.86 -11.51 -6.67
N LYS A 7 3.10 -11.80 -7.73
CA LYS A 7 3.10 -13.14 -8.35
C LYS A 7 4.46 -13.46 -8.97
N GLU A 8 5.09 -12.50 -9.65
CA GLU A 8 6.45 -12.68 -10.18
C GLU A 8 7.44 -13.02 -9.07
N PHE A 9 7.39 -12.28 -7.94
CA PHE A 9 8.17 -12.58 -6.75
C PHE A 9 8.00 -14.04 -6.27
N VAL A 10 6.75 -14.48 -6.08
CA VAL A 10 6.42 -15.84 -5.66
C VAL A 10 6.96 -16.88 -6.64
N GLN A 11 6.82 -16.65 -7.95
CA GLN A 11 7.27 -17.58 -8.99
C GLN A 11 8.80 -17.69 -9.07
N VAL A 12 9.51 -16.58 -8.92
CA VAL A 12 10.98 -16.52 -9.04
C VAL A 12 11.66 -17.07 -7.79
N THR A 13 11.13 -16.76 -6.60
CA THR A 13 11.80 -17.06 -5.32
C THR A 13 11.30 -18.33 -4.64
N GLY A 14 10.12 -18.82 -5.03
CA GLY A 14 9.43 -19.89 -4.31
C GLY A 14 8.83 -19.43 -2.97
N HIS A 15 8.77 -18.13 -2.71
CA HIS A 15 8.12 -17.58 -1.51
C HIS A 15 6.64 -17.96 -1.46
N ARG A 16 6.06 -18.03 -0.26
CA ARG A 16 4.64 -18.39 -0.08
C ARG A 16 3.72 -17.36 -0.74
N SER A 17 2.67 -17.82 -1.43
CA SER A 17 1.62 -16.92 -1.92
C SER A 17 0.66 -16.52 -0.79
N PRO A 18 -0.06 -15.39 -0.92
CA PRO A 18 -1.15 -15.04 -0.02
C PRO A 18 -2.16 -16.19 0.14
N SER A 19 -2.72 -16.35 1.34
CA SER A 19 -3.55 -17.52 1.70
C SER A 19 -4.82 -17.70 0.84
N HIS A 20 -5.33 -16.61 0.29
CA HIS A 20 -6.53 -16.60 -0.56
C HIS A 20 -6.23 -16.90 -2.04
N TRP A 21 -4.95 -16.92 -2.43
CA TRP A 21 -4.53 -17.34 -3.77
C TRP A 21 -4.64 -18.86 -3.88
N ARG A 22 -4.97 -19.35 -5.07
CA ARG A 22 -5.03 -20.78 -5.36
C ARG A 22 -3.95 -21.11 -6.37
N ASN A 23 -3.23 -22.23 -6.19
CA ASN A 23 -2.15 -22.66 -7.07
C ASN A 23 -1.11 -21.55 -7.35
N ASN A 24 -0.71 -20.81 -6.31
CA ASN A 24 0.23 -19.68 -6.39
C ASN A 24 -0.17 -18.58 -7.39
N THR A 25 -1.48 -18.39 -7.64
CA THR A 25 -1.98 -17.31 -8.49
C THR A 25 -3.16 -16.59 -7.83
N PHE A 26 -3.23 -15.28 -8.07
CA PHE A 26 -4.39 -14.47 -7.71
C PHE A 26 -5.63 -14.94 -8.50
N PRO A 27 -6.84 -14.79 -7.94
CA PRO A 27 -8.03 -15.53 -8.38
C PRO A 27 -8.62 -15.05 -9.71
N ASP A 28 -8.31 -13.84 -10.16
CA ASP A 28 -8.90 -13.23 -11.35
C ASP A 28 -7.89 -12.33 -12.07
N ALA A 29 -7.71 -12.52 -13.37
CA ALA A 29 -6.81 -11.72 -14.20
C ALA A 29 -7.09 -10.21 -14.10
N ARG A 30 -8.34 -9.81 -13.87
CA ARG A 30 -8.76 -8.41 -13.68
C ARG A 30 -8.16 -7.76 -12.43
N LEU A 31 -7.66 -8.56 -11.49
CA LEU A 31 -7.01 -8.08 -10.27
C LEU A 31 -5.50 -7.89 -10.42
N ALA A 32 -4.94 -8.07 -11.63
CA ALA A 32 -3.51 -7.95 -11.87
C ALA A 32 -2.92 -6.63 -11.35
N ASP A 33 -3.62 -5.52 -11.59
CA ASP A 33 -3.20 -4.16 -11.22
C ASP A 33 -3.78 -3.68 -9.87
N HIS A 34 -4.49 -4.55 -9.16
CA HIS A 34 -4.93 -4.29 -7.79
C HIS A 34 -3.77 -4.53 -6.81
N PRO A 35 -3.75 -3.85 -5.65
CA PRO A 35 -2.76 -4.11 -4.62
C PRO A 35 -2.86 -5.56 -4.13
N VAL A 36 -1.69 -6.15 -3.83
CA VAL A 36 -1.65 -7.43 -3.12
C VAL A 36 -2.10 -7.23 -1.67
N VAL A 37 -2.93 -8.16 -1.17
CA VAL A 37 -3.47 -8.12 0.19
C VAL A 37 -3.22 -9.44 0.91
N ASN A 38 -3.49 -9.48 2.22
CA ASN A 38 -3.28 -10.65 3.07
C ASN A 38 -1.83 -11.15 3.05
N VAL A 39 -0.88 -10.21 3.12
CA VAL A 39 0.56 -10.44 3.29
C VAL A 39 0.99 -9.97 4.68
N SER A 40 1.86 -10.72 5.35
CA SER A 40 2.42 -10.30 6.62
C SER A 40 3.49 -9.22 6.43
N TRP A 41 3.95 -8.63 7.53
CA TRP A 41 5.10 -7.73 7.51
C TRP A 41 6.36 -8.41 6.93
N ASP A 42 6.64 -9.66 7.35
CA ASP A 42 7.77 -10.44 6.81
C ASP A 42 7.64 -10.69 5.31
N ASP A 43 6.42 -10.91 4.81
CA ASP A 43 6.14 -11.07 3.39
C ASP A 43 6.44 -9.79 2.60
N ALA A 44 6.03 -8.64 3.14
CA ALA A 44 6.28 -7.34 2.55
C ALA A 44 7.78 -7.01 2.56
N LYS A 45 8.47 -7.28 3.67
CA LYS A 45 9.92 -7.11 3.77
C LYS A 45 10.67 -8.00 2.79
N ALA A 46 10.33 -9.28 2.70
CA ALA A 46 10.97 -10.22 1.77
C ALA A 46 10.79 -9.78 0.30
N TYR A 47 9.60 -9.28 -0.06
CA TYR A 47 9.37 -8.69 -1.38
C TYR A 47 10.27 -7.47 -1.63
N CYS A 48 10.35 -6.54 -0.66
CA CYS A 48 11.22 -5.37 -0.76
C CYS A 48 12.70 -5.77 -0.96
N ASP A 49 13.19 -6.73 -0.17
CA ASP A 49 14.57 -7.21 -0.27
C ASP A 49 14.84 -7.83 -1.67
N TRP A 50 13.88 -8.59 -2.22
CA TRP A 50 13.98 -9.19 -3.56
C TRP A 50 14.11 -8.14 -4.66
N VAL A 51 13.37 -7.03 -4.58
CA VAL A 51 13.48 -5.92 -5.54
C VAL A 51 14.58 -4.90 -5.18
N GLN A 52 15.47 -5.23 -4.25
CA GLN A 52 16.56 -4.37 -3.77
C GLN A 52 16.08 -3.01 -3.22
N LYS A 53 14.95 -3.02 -2.51
CA LYS A 53 14.36 -1.88 -1.80
C LYS A 53 14.22 -2.20 -0.30
N ARG A 54 13.48 -1.37 0.43
CA ARG A 54 13.08 -1.60 1.82
C ARG A 54 11.66 -1.08 2.05
N LEU A 55 11.05 -1.48 3.16
CA LEU A 55 9.85 -0.81 3.67
C LEU A 55 10.19 0.65 4.03
N PRO A 56 9.26 1.60 3.81
CA PRO A 56 9.42 2.96 4.29
C PRO A 56 9.39 2.99 5.82
N SER A 57 9.99 4.00 6.45
CA SER A 57 9.62 4.31 7.83
C SER A 57 8.22 4.95 7.89
N GLU A 58 7.59 4.96 9.05
CA GLU A 58 6.32 5.66 9.27
C GLU A 58 6.43 7.14 8.91
N ALA A 59 7.53 7.79 9.33
CA ALA A 59 7.79 9.19 9.00
C ALA A 59 7.99 9.44 7.48
N GLU A 60 8.65 8.51 6.77
CA GLU A 60 8.78 8.61 5.31
C GLU A 60 7.43 8.41 4.60
N TRP A 61 6.62 7.49 5.11
CA TRP A 61 5.27 7.23 4.60
C TRP A 61 4.37 8.46 4.79
N GLU A 62 4.36 9.06 5.98
CA GLU A 62 3.61 10.29 6.26
C GLU A 62 4.09 11.45 5.39
N ARG A 63 5.42 11.62 5.24
CA ARG A 63 5.98 12.65 4.36
C ARG A 63 5.56 12.45 2.90
N ALA A 64 5.54 11.20 2.42
CA ALA A 64 5.07 10.89 1.07
C ALA A 64 3.58 11.19 0.88
N ALA A 65 2.77 11.02 1.93
CA ALA A 65 1.34 11.30 1.93
C ALA A 65 1.03 12.80 1.96
N LEU A 66 1.65 13.55 2.87
CA LEU A 66 1.23 14.92 3.20
C LEU A 66 2.18 16.01 2.66
N ASP A 67 3.34 15.64 2.12
CA ASP A 67 4.39 16.58 1.69
C ASP A 67 4.79 17.57 2.82
N ASP A 68 4.81 18.88 2.56
CA ASP A 68 5.01 19.96 3.55
C ASP A 68 3.70 20.36 4.26
N GLY A 69 2.58 19.77 3.88
CA GLY A 69 1.26 20.07 4.40
C GLY A 69 0.91 19.26 5.66
N ARG A 70 -0.06 19.77 6.41
CA ARG A 70 -0.84 19.01 7.40
C ARG A 70 -2.30 19.02 7.01
N ASP A 71 -2.56 18.80 5.72
CA ASP A 71 -3.92 18.66 5.22
C ASP A 71 -4.53 17.35 5.75
N GLU A 72 -5.86 17.27 5.83
CA GLU A 72 -6.56 16.10 6.38
C GLU A 72 -6.36 14.83 5.53
N TYR A 73 -6.05 15.01 4.25
CA TYR A 73 -5.82 13.96 3.27
C TYR A 73 -4.51 14.22 2.50
N ALA A 74 -4.07 13.23 1.71
CA ALA A 74 -2.90 13.37 0.85
C ALA A 74 -3.06 14.47 -0.22
N TRP A 75 -4.30 14.86 -0.55
CA TRP A 75 -4.64 15.97 -1.43
C TRP A 75 -5.26 17.14 -0.64
N ARG A 76 -5.34 18.31 -1.29
CA ARG A 76 -6.01 19.49 -0.73
C ARG A 76 -7.49 19.50 -1.07
N GLY A 77 -8.33 19.81 -0.09
CA GLY A 77 -9.77 20.02 -0.27
C GLY A 77 -10.64 18.88 0.27
N SER A 78 -11.90 18.84 -0.16
CA SER A 78 -12.87 17.84 0.33
C SER A 78 -12.58 16.46 -0.23
N SER A 79 -12.74 15.43 0.60
CA SER A 79 -12.76 14.03 0.17
C SER A 79 -14.13 13.64 -0.39
N ASN A 80 -14.12 12.92 -1.50
CA ASN A 80 -15.28 12.18 -2.00
C ASN A 80 -14.78 10.92 -2.75
N ALA A 81 -15.70 10.06 -3.18
CA ALA A 81 -15.37 8.78 -3.82
C ALA A 81 -14.51 8.87 -5.10
N ASP A 82 -14.26 10.06 -5.65
CA ASP A 82 -13.38 10.28 -6.81
C ASP A 82 -11.89 10.43 -6.43
N TYR A 83 -11.56 10.54 -5.14
CA TYR A 83 -10.20 10.76 -4.65
C TYR A 83 -9.57 9.51 -4.06
N ALA A 84 -10.36 8.60 -3.51
CA ALA A 84 -9.84 7.41 -2.84
C ALA A 84 -10.92 6.35 -2.71
N ASN A 85 -10.48 5.10 -2.56
CA ASN A 85 -11.35 4.02 -2.10
C ASN A 85 -11.33 3.98 -0.56
N PHE A 86 -12.15 4.83 0.06
CA PHE A 86 -12.41 4.83 1.50
C PHE A 86 -13.81 4.28 1.80
N ASP A 87 -14.06 3.89 3.05
CA ASP A 87 -15.27 3.17 3.54
C ASP A 87 -15.50 1.77 2.95
N ASN A 88 -14.89 1.45 1.82
CA ASN A 88 -14.84 0.14 1.18
C ASN A 88 -16.19 -0.62 1.22
N PRO A 89 -17.29 -0.03 0.70
CA PRO A 89 -18.64 -0.57 0.86
C PRO A 89 -18.81 -1.98 0.26
N ASP A 90 -18.01 -2.33 -0.75
CA ASP A 90 -18.04 -3.62 -1.43
C ASP A 90 -16.97 -4.61 -0.94
N GLY A 91 -16.13 -4.21 0.03
CA GLY A 91 -15.03 -5.03 0.55
C GLY A 91 -13.92 -5.34 -0.47
N LYS A 92 -13.74 -4.49 -1.48
CA LYS A 92 -12.82 -4.70 -2.62
C LYS A 92 -11.81 -3.57 -2.75
N THR A 93 -10.61 -3.95 -3.18
CA THR A 93 -9.59 -2.99 -3.60
C THR A 93 -9.91 -2.43 -4.99
N SER A 94 -9.27 -1.33 -5.34
CA SER A 94 -9.25 -0.75 -6.69
C SER A 94 -7.88 -0.94 -7.36
N PRO A 95 -7.80 -0.85 -8.70
CA PRO A 95 -6.52 -0.71 -9.40
C PRO A 95 -5.71 0.47 -8.84
N VAL A 96 -4.39 0.34 -8.79
CA VAL A 96 -3.47 1.30 -8.15
C VAL A 96 -3.36 2.67 -8.86
N ASP A 97 -3.99 2.83 -10.01
CA ASP A 97 -4.01 4.05 -10.83
C ASP A 97 -5.43 4.65 -10.97
N ARG A 98 -6.41 4.16 -10.19
CA ARG A 98 -7.81 4.54 -10.32
C ARG A 98 -8.10 5.99 -9.94
N TYR A 99 -7.38 6.56 -8.97
CA TYR A 99 -7.70 7.84 -8.35
C TYR A 99 -6.64 8.92 -8.62
N PRO A 100 -6.60 9.49 -9.84
CA PRO A 100 -5.58 10.49 -10.18
C PRO A 100 -5.67 11.78 -9.36
N ASN A 101 -6.86 12.11 -8.86
CA ASN A 101 -7.10 13.30 -8.03
C ASN A 101 -6.65 13.10 -6.58
N GLY A 102 -6.51 11.86 -6.12
CA GLY A 102 -6.08 11.51 -4.77
C GLY A 102 -4.58 11.40 -4.57
N LYS A 103 -3.79 11.69 -5.60
CA LYS A 103 -2.34 11.69 -5.49
C LYS A 103 -1.87 12.72 -4.46
N SER A 104 -0.83 12.37 -3.72
CA SER A 104 -0.14 13.33 -2.86
C SER A 104 0.52 14.45 -3.66
N GLY A 105 0.90 15.53 -2.97
CA GLY A 105 1.71 16.61 -3.57
C GLY A 105 3.03 16.12 -4.18
N LEU A 106 3.58 15.01 -3.67
CA LEU A 106 4.78 14.34 -4.18
C LEU A 106 4.48 13.28 -5.26
N GLY A 107 3.22 13.10 -5.63
CA GLY A 107 2.78 12.20 -6.70
C GLY A 107 2.57 10.75 -6.26
N ALA A 108 2.58 10.46 -4.96
CA ALA A 108 2.28 9.12 -4.45
C ALA A 108 0.77 8.83 -4.58
N TRP A 109 0.43 7.62 -5.02
CA TRP A 109 -0.95 7.18 -5.24
C TRP A 109 -1.49 6.45 -4.01
N ASP A 110 -2.81 6.49 -3.84
CA ASP A 110 -3.54 5.67 -2.85
C ASP A 110 -3.01 5.78 -1.40
N MET A 111 -2.36 6.90 -1.04
CA MET A 111 -1.88 7.16 0.32
C MET A 111 -3.04 7.30 1.34
N CYS A 112 -4.28 7.45 0.86
CA CYS A 112 -5.49 7.35 1.66
C CYS A 112 -6.42 6.28 1.08
N GLY A 113 -6.73 5.23 1.86
CA GLY A 113 -7.66 4.17 1.48
C GLY A 113 -7.02 3.03 0.67
N ASN A 114 -7.85 2.28 -0.06
CA ASN A 114 -7.53 1.07 -0.80
C ASN A 114 -7.04 -0.11 0.08
N VAL A 115 -5.85 0.00 0.69
CA VAL A 115 -5.27 -1.00 1.61
C VAL A 115 -4.44 -0.33 2.70
N SER A 116 -4.25 -1.00 3.83
CA SER A 116 -3.20 -0.61 4.78
C SER A 116 -1.82 -0.99 4.24
N GLU A 117 -0.84 -0.13 4.44
CA GLU A 117 0.53 -0.33 3.95
C GLU A 117 1.49 -0.56 5.12
N TRP A 118 2.29 -1.63 5.05
CA TRP A 118 3.27 -1.94 6.09
C TRP A 118 4.43 -0.93 6.06
N VAL A 119 4.78 -0.40 7.23
CA VAL A 119 5.98 0.40 7.47
C VAL A 119 7.01 -0.39 8.29
N ASN A 120 8.26 0.07 8.31
CA ASN A 120 9.35 -0.62 8.98
C ASN A 120 9.34 -0.46 10.52
N ASP A 121 8.65 0.56 11.02
CA ASP A 121 8.64 0.93 12.43
C ASP A 121 7.80 -0.05 13.27
N TRP A 122 8.22 -0.24 14.53
CA TRP A 122 7.37 -0.84 15.54
C TRP A 122 6.35 0.18 16.01
N TYR A 123 5.11 -0.27 16.23
CA TYR A 123 4.08 0.58 16.80
C TYR A 123 4.42 0.97 18.25
N ASP A 124 4.34 2.27 18.55
CA ASP A 124 4.40 2.83 19.89
C ASP A 124 3.46 4.04 19.97
N ASP A 125 2.51 4.02 20.91
CA ASP A 125 1.50 5.08 21.07
C ASP A 125 2.10 6.41 21.55
N LYS A 126 3.35 6.40 22.03
CA LYS A 126 4.11 7.57 22.48
C LYS A 126 5.23 7.95 21.55
N TYR A 127 5.38 7.27 20.40
CA TYR A 127 6.50 7.45 19.48
C TYR A 127 6.77 8.92 19.17
N TYR A 128 5.73 9.69 18.81
CA TYR A 128 5.86 11.11 18.45
C TYR A 128 6.20 12.05 19.63
N GLN A 129 6.08 11.61 20.89
CA GLN A 129 6.47 12.42 22.05
C GLN A 129 7.98 12.42 22.30
N THR A 130 8.68 11.40 21.81
CA THR A 130 10.11 11.16 22.06
C THR A 130 10.94 10.95 20.80
N SER A 131 10.32 11.08 19.62
CA SER A 131 11.02 11.04 18.34
C SER A 131 12.04 12.19 18.23
N PRO A 132 13.22 11.97 17.61
CA PRO A 132 14.24 13.00 17.43
C PRO A 132 13.76 14.27 16.72
#